data_AF-A0A847FSH8-F1
#
_entry.id   AF-A0A847FSH8-F1
#
_cell.length_a   1.000
_cell.length_b   1.000
_cell.length_c   1.000
_cell.angle_alpha   90.00
_cell.angle_beta   90.00
_cell.angle_gamma   90.00
#
_symmetry.space_group_name_H-M   'P 1'
#
loop_
_entity.id
_entity.type
_entity.pdbx_description
1 polymer ?
#
loop_
_entity_poly.entity_id
_entity_poly.type
_entity_poly.pdbx_seq_one_letter_code
_entity_poly.pdbx_strand_id
1 'polypeptide(L)'
;MPLVSSRELLERARKGRYAVGAFNADNMEMLQAIVEVAEEERAPVIVQVSEPTIRYAGLNMPAGMVRIAATAARVPVVLHLDHGTGLEQNVHALQAGFTSLMFDGSRLPYEENVAITRRVVRVARAASVPVEAELGRVLNNGATPREVAAAMTDPRQAADFVARTGCDSLAVAAGSVHAMTGSSAELDVDRLRAISRRVGIPLVLHGASGVTDASVLAAMAAGVCKVNVATYLKQGFVESLRAAMAAHPDEVDFRRLFAPAREAVKERLRVKMRLFGASGRANG
;
A
#
# COMPACT_ATOMS: atom_id res chain seq x y z
N MET A 1 1.78 -15.67 13.77
CA MET A 1 0.39 -15.37 14.20
C MET A 1 -0.58 -15.53 13.03
N PRO A 2 -1.91 -15.63 13.22
CA PRO A 2 -2.84 -15.46 12.09
C PRO A 2 -2.70 -14.06 11.48
N LEU A 3 -2.99 -13.94 10.19
CA LEU A 3 -3.16 -12.64 9.54
C LEU A 3 -4.26 -11.84 10.23
N VAL A 4 -4.11 -10.51 10.29
CA VAL A 4 -5.10 -9.61 10.89
C VAL A 4 -5.83 -8.78 9.84
N SER A 5 -6.95 -8.18 10.23
CA SER A 5 -7.72 -7.26 9.39
C SER A 5 -7.06 -5.88 9.32
N SER A 6 -7.07 -5.24 8.14
CA SER A 6 -6.60 -3.85 8.02
C SER A 6 -7.50 -2.84 8.74
N ARG A 7 -8.78 -3.17 9.02
CA ARG A 7 -9.73 -2.22 9.63
C ARG A 7 -9.21 -1.73 10.99
N GLU A 8 -8.91 -2.65 11.90
CA GLU A 8 -8.45 -2.31 13.25
C GLU A 8 -7.11 -1.57 13.23
N LEU A 9 -6.21 -2.00 12.34
CA LEU A 9 -4.90 -1.38 12.16
C LEU A 9 -5.00 0.08 11.71
N LEU A 10 -5.82 0.35 10.70
CA LEU A 10 -5.98 1.71 10.18
C LEU A 10 -6.78 2.60 11.14
N GLU A 11 -7.72 2.05 11.91
CA GLU A 11 -8.38 2.79 12.99
C GLU A 11 -7.41 3.17 14.13
N ARG A 12 -6.51 2.25 14.53
CA ARG A 12 -5.46 2.54 15.51
C ARG A 12 -4.48 3.59 14.99
N ALA A 13 -4.05 3.47 13.74
CA ALA A 13 -3.22 4.47 13.05
C ALA A 13 -3.86 5.85 13.09
N ARG A 14 -5.15 5.94 12.75
CA ARG A 14 -5.91 7.19 12.81
C ARG A 14 -5.97 7.80 14.20
N LYS A 15 -6.27 7.00 15.23
CA LYS A 15 -6.33 7.47 16.63
C LYS A 15 -4.94 7.87 17.16
N GLY A 16 -3.93 7.09 16.80
CA GLY A 16 -2.53 7.26 17.21
C GLY A 16 -1.75 8.29 16.41
N ARG A 17 -2.36 8.89 15.37
CA ARG A 17 -1.74 9.86 14.44
C ARG A 17 -0.43 9.35 13.83
N TYR A 18 -0.46 8.11 13.34
CA TYR A 18 0.61 7.50 12.57
C TYR A 18 0.04 6.86 11.30
N ALA A 19 0.89 6.35 10.41
CA ALA A 19 0.47 5.57 9.26
C ALA A 19 1.09 4.18 9.26
N VAL A 20 0.35 3.18 8.78
CA VAL A 20 0.87 1.83 8.53
C VAL A 20 1.50 1.80 7.14
N GLY A 21 2.73 1.32 7.06
CA GLY A 21 3.39 1.09 5.79
C GLY A 21 2.75 -0.08 5.04
N ALA A 22 2.39 0.16 3.79
CA ALA A 22 1.92 -0.87 2.88
C ALA A 22 2.98 -1.09 1.79
N PHE A 23 3.55 -2.29 1.77
CA PHE A 23 4.74 -2.60 0.98
C PHE A 23 4.44 -3.76 0.03
N ASN A 24 4.74 -3.59 -1.25
CA ASN A 24 4.56 -4.66 -2.23
C ASN A 24 5.64 -5.75 -2.06
N ALA A 25 5.19 -6.99 -1.91
CA ALA A 25 6.05 -8.17 -1.89
C ALA A 25 6.07 -8.83 -3.28
N ASP A 26 6.97 -8.37 -4.16
CA ASP A 26 7.03 -8.87 -5.54
C ASP A 26 7.74 -10.25 -5.65
N ASN A 27 8.51 -10.64 -4.64
CA ASN A 27 9.20 -11.94 -4.55
C ASN A 27 9.42 -12.36 -3.08
N MET A 28 10.11 -13.50 -2.88
CA MET A 28 10.39 -14.04 -1.54
C MET A 28 11.28 -13.11 -0.71
N GLU A 29 12.35 -12.55 -1.30
CA GLU A 29 13.33 -11.72 -0.60
C GLU A 29 12.70 -10.41 -0.10
N MET A 30 11.83 -9.79 -0.91
CA MET A 30 11.06 -8.61 -0.52
C MET A 30 10.12 -8.93 0.63
N LEU A 31 9.41 -10.07 0.58
CA LEU A 31 8.54 -10.52 1.67
C LEU A 31 9.33 -10.73 2.97
N GLN A 32 10.47 -11.43 2.90
CA GLN A 32 11.35 -11.66 4.05
C GLN A 32 11.81 -10.33 4.64
N ALA A 33 12.28 -9.39 3.81
CA ALA A 33 12.69 -8.07 4.28
C ALA A 33 11.56 -7.32 4.97
N ILE A 34 10.35 -7.32 4.39
CA ILE A 34 9.18 -6.64 4.95
C ILE A 34 8.83 -7.18 6.34
N VAL A 35 8.75 -8.51 6.49
CA VAL A 35 8.37 -9.14 7.77
C VAL A 35 9.50 -9.01 8.79
N GLU A 36 10.76 -9.27 8.42
CA GLU A 36 11.91 -9.14 9.32
C GLU A 36 12.03 -7.72 9.89
N VAL A 37 11.91 -6.69 9.05
CA VAL A 37 12.01 -5.30 9.52
C VAL A 37 10.79 -4.92 10.36
N ALA A 38 9.60 -5.40 10.02
CA ALA A 38 8.42 -5.18 10.86
C ALA A 38 8.61 -5.78 12.27
N GLU A 39 9.22 -6.97 12.38
CA GLU A 39 9.60 -7.58 13.66
C GLU A 39 10.64 -6.75 14.42
N GLU A 40 11.74 -6.38 13.75
CA GLU A 40 12.83 -5.58 14.31
C GLU A 40 12.29 -4.24 14.88
N GLU A 41 11.44 -3.56 14.11
CA GLU A 41 10.85 -2.27 14.47
C GLU A 41 9.62 -2.41 15.39
N ARG A 42 9.17 -3.65 15.67
CA ARG A 42 7.92 -3.92 16.41
C ARG A 42 6.75 -3.13 15.83
N ALA A 43 6.64 -3.10 14.51
CA ALA A 43 5.68 -2.31 13.76
C ALA A 43 4.61 -3.21 13.12
N PRO A 44 3.35 -2.78 13.04
CA PRO A 44 2.39 -3.44 12.18
C PRO A 44 2.72 -3.21 10.71
N VAL A 45 2.38 -4.16 9.84
CA VAL A 45 2.69 -4.05 8.41
C VAL A 45 1.57 -4.56 7.51
N ILE A 46 1.39 -3.88 6.38
CA ILE A 46 0.52 -4.35 5.29
C ILE A 46 1.40 -4.87 4.16
N VAL A 47 1.31 -6.17 3.90
CA VAL A 47 1.98 -6.79 2.76
C VAL A 47 1.03 -6.82 1.57
N GLN A 48 1.43 -6.18 0.50
CA GLN A 48 0.59 -5.96 -0.67
C GLN A 48 0.97 -6.90 -1.82
N VAL A 49 -0.04 -7.48 -2.46
CA VAL A 49 0.09 -8.22 -3.72
C VAL A 49 -0.59 -7.41 -4.81
N SER A 50 0.21 -6.83 -5.70
CA SER A 50 -0.28 -5.95 -6.76
C SER A 50 -0.69 -6.70 -8.02
N GLU A 51 -1.50 -6.06 -8.86
CA GLU A 51 -1.87 -6.58 -10.18
C GLU A 51 -0.66 -7.01 -11.04
N PRO A 52 0.44 -6.24 -11.16
CA PRO A 52 1.66 -6.71 -11.82
C PRO A 52 2.27 -7.98 -11.20
N THR A 53 2.23 -8.10 -9.86
CA THR A 53 2.72 -9.30 -9.17
C THR A 53 1.83 -10.51 -9.47
N ILE A 54 0.51 -10.31 -9.51
CA ILE A 54 -0.45 -11.36 -9.87
C ILE A 54 -0.22 -11.84 -11.30
N ARG A 55 0.03 -10.93 -12.25
CA ARG A 55 0.36 -11.32 -13.62
C ARG A 55 1.70 -12.06 -13.73
N TYR A 56 2.65 -11.76 -12.84
CA TYR A 56 3.97 -12.39 -12.85
C TYR A 56 3.98 -13.79 -12.20
N ALA A 57 3.39 -13.93 -11.00
CA ALA A 57 3.49 -15.13 -10.16
C ALA A 57 2.15 -15.87 -9.95
N GLY A 58 1.06 -15.37 -10.52
CA GLY A 58 -0.29 -15.78 -10.14
C GLY A 58 -0.72 -15.20 -8.78
N LEU A 59 -2.00 -15.35 -8.43
CA LEU A 59 -2.54 -14.85 -7.15
C LEU A 59 -2.14 -15.73 -5.97
N ASN A 60 -2.21 -17.05 -6.15
CA ASN A 60 -2.12 -18.01 -5.05
C ASN A 60 -0.70 -18.14 -4.47
N MET A 61 0.33 -18.02 -5.30
CA MET A 61 1.72 -18.15 -4.87
C MET A 61 2.14 -17.02 -3.90
N PRO A 62 2.03 -15.73 -4.24
CA PRO A 62 2.34 -14.65 -3.31
C PRO A 62 1.42 -14.68 -2.08
N ALA A 63 0.12 -14.96 -2.24
CA ALA A 63 -0.80 -15.09 -1.11
C ALA A 63 -0.37 -16.20 -0.13
N GLY A 64 0.00 -17.37 -0.65
CA GLY A 64 0.52 -18.49 0.14
C GLY A 64 1.81 -18.14 0.87
N MET A 65 2.76 -17.49 0.20
CA MET A 65 4.02 -17.04 0.82
C MET A 65 3.75 -16.08 1.99
N VAL A 66 2.89 -15.07 1.81
CA VAL A 66 2.57 -14.12 2.87
C VAL A 66 1.89 -14.80 4.04
N ARG A 67 0.95 -15.72 3.78
CA ARG A 67 0.28 -16.51 4.83
C ARG A 67 1.27 -17.33 5.64
N ILE A 68 2.23 -17.99 4.98
CA ILE A 68 3.28 -18.76 5.65
C ILE A 68 4.18 -17.83 6.48
N ALA A 69 4.65 -16.72 5.92
CA ALA A 69 5.51 -15.77 6.62
C ALA A 69 4.81 -15.19 7.87
N ALA A 70 3.51 -14.88 7.76
CA ALA A 70 2.72 -14.39 8.89
C ALA A 70 2.65 -15.40 10.05
N THR A 71 2.68 -16.71 9.79
CA THR A 71 2.67 -17.72 10.87
C THR A 71 3.85 -17.59 11.82
N ALA A 72 5.02 -17.21 11.31
CA ALA A 72 6.24 -17.00 12.08
C ALA A 72 6.35 -15.59 12.70
N ALA A 73 5.56 -14.63 12.20
CA ALA A 73 5.54 -13.27 12.71
C ALA A 73 4.87 -13.17 14.10
N ARG A 74 5.41 -12.29 14.94
CA ARG A 74 4.93 -11.82 16.24
C ARG A 74 4.34 -10.41 16.16
N VAL A 75 4.51 -9.70 15.05
CA VAL A 75 3.81 -8.43 14.77
C VAL A 75 2.56 -8.63 13.92
N PRO A 76 1.58 -7.70 13.93
CA PRO A 76 0.40 -7.79 13.08
C PRO A 76 0.76 -7.67 11.59
N VAL A 77 0.41 -8.68 10.80
CA VAL A 77 0.60 -8.72 9.34
C VAL A 77 -0.75 -8.79 8.65
N VAL A 78 -0.95 -7.90 7.67
CA VAL A 78 -2.11 -7.93 6.76
C VAL A 78 -1.65 -8.43 5.39
N LEU A 79 -2.45 -9.28 4.75
CA LEU A 79 -2.34 -9.58 3.33
C LEU A 79 -3.38 -8.76 2.56
N HIS A 80 -2.92 -7.86 1.69
CA HIS A 80 -3.75 -6.88 0.99
C HIS A 80 -3.66 -7.03 -0.54
N LEU A 81 -4.81 -7.06 -1.22
CA LEU A 81 -4.87 -7.01 -2.68
C LEU A 81 -4.71 -5.55 -3.10
N ASP A 82 -3.71 -5.26 -3.93
CA ASP A 82 -3.36 -3.90 -4.34
C ASP A 82 -3.75 -3.66 -5.82
N HIS A 83 -4.58 -2.64 -6.04
CA HIS A 83 -5.20 -2.31 -7.34
C HIS A 83 -6.00 -3.47 -7.98
N GLY A 84 -6.87 -4.14 -7.22
CA GLY A 84 -7.77 -5.14 -7.78
C GLY A 84 -8.66 -4.55 -8.88
N THR A 85 -8.73 -5.24 -10.01
CA THR A 85 -9.28 -4.71 -11.28
C THR A 85 -10.77 -5.01 -11.48
N GLY A 86 -11.37 -5.87 -10.65
CA GLY A 86 -12.76 -6.27 -10.81
C GLY A 86 -13.28 -7.12 -9.66
N LEU A 87 -14.59 -7.42 -9.71
CA LEU A 87 -15.28 -8.22 -8.71
C LEU A 87 -14.71 -9.63 -8.62
N GLU A 88 -14.52 -10.31 -9.75
CA GLU A 88 -14.04 -11.69 -9.80
C GLU A 88 -12.66 -11.85 -9.14
N GLN A 89 -11.71 -10.98 -9.48
CA GLN A 89 -10.39 -10.99 -8.86
C GLN A 89 -10.44 -10.76 -7.35
N ASN A 90 -11.30 -9.85 -6.89
CA ASN A 90 -11.50 -9.62 -5.46
C ASN A 90 -12.10 -10.87 -4.77
N VAL A 91 -13.01 -11.59 -5.43
CA VAL A 91 -13.53 -12.87 -4.91
C VAL A 91 -12.44 -13.93 -4.85
N HIS A 92 -11.60 -14.06 -5.87
CA HIS A 92 -10.46 -14.98 -5.86
C HIS A 92 -9.46 -14.62 -4.75
N ALA A 93 -9.23 -13.33 -4.49
CA ALA A 93 -8.38 -12.89 -3.38
C ALA A 93 -8.98 -13.28 -2.01
N LEU A 94 -10.29 -13.14 -1.81
CA LEU A 94 -10.95 -13.66 -0.59
C LEU A 94 -10.70 -15.16 -0.42
N GLN A 95 -10.88 -15.95 -1.49
CA GLN A 95 -10.65 -17.40 -1.47
C GLN A 95 -9.19 -17.76 -1.17
N ALA A 96 -8.25 -16.95 -1.66
CA ALA A 96 -6.81 -17.11 -1.41
C ALA A 96 -6.38 -16.73 0.04
N GLY A 97 -7.31 -16.21 0.86
CA GLY A 97 -7.08 -15.89 2.26
C GLY A 97 -6.57 -14.48 2.52
N PHE A 98 -6.86 -13.54 1.62
CA PHE A 98 -6.57 -12.12 1.85
C PHE A 98 -7.42 -11.57 3.01
N THR A 99 -6.80 -10.75 3.86
CA THR A 99 -7.46 -10.11 5.02
C THR A 99 -7.73 -8.62 4.81
N SER A 100 -7.45 -8.12 3.61
CA SER A 100 -7.75 -6.78 3.14
C SER A 100 -7.82 -6.78 1.62
N LEU A 101 -8.75 -6.04 1.05
CA LEU A 101 -8.92 -5.91 -0.40
C LEU A 101 -8.80 -4.47 -0.85
N MET A 102 -8.48 -4.28 -2.12
CA MET A 102 -8.67 -3.01 -2.82
C MET A 102 -9.37 -3.26 -4.15
N PHE A 103 -10.37 -2.44 -4.45
CA PHE A 103 -10.86 -2.28 -5.82
C PHE A 103 -10.49 -0.90 -6.36
N ASP A 104 -9.74 -0.90 -7.46
CA ASP A 104 -9.34 0.31 -8.17
C ASP A 104 -10.28 0.59 -9.34
N GLY A 105 -11.36 1.34 -9.05
CA GLY A 105 -12.29 1.86 -10.03
C GLY A 105 -11.94 3.27 -10.52
N SER A 106 -10.76 3.81 -10.22
CA SER A 106 -10.35 5.20 -10.53
C SER A 106 -10.40 5.56 -12.02
N ARG A 107 -10.36 4.54 -12.88
CA ARG A 107 -10.41 4.68 -14.33
C ARG A 107 -11.83 4.70 -14.90
N LEU A 108 -12.81 4.29 -14.10
CA LEU A 108 -14.20 4.16 -14.51
C LEU A 108 -14.97 5.49 -14.33
N PRO A 109 -16.07 5.68 -15.06
CA PRO A 109 -17.06 6.69 -14.70
C PRO A 109 -17.50 6.55 -13.24
N TYR A 110 -17.77 7.67 -12.59
CA TYR A 110 -18.07 7.73 -11.16
C TYR A 110 -19.15 6.73 -10.71
N GLU A 111 -20.28 6.70 -11.42
CA GLU A 111 -21.41 5.83 -11.09
C GLU A 111 -21.06 4.34 -11.22
N GLU A 112 -20.21 3.98 -12.18
CA GLU A 112 -19.74 2.60 -12.36
C GLU A 112 -18.75 2.22 -11.25
N ASN A 113 -17.83 3.12 -10.88
CA ASN A 113 -16.93 2.92 -9.74
C ASN A 113 -17.73 2.68 -8.44
N VAL A 114 -18.75 3.51 -8.17
CA VAL A 114 -19.64 3.32 -7.01
C VAL A 114 -20.34 1.96 -7.06
N ALA A 115 -20.90 1.59 -8.21
CA ALA A 115 -21.66 0.35 -8.37
C ALA A 115 -20.79 -0.89 -8.13
N ILE A 116 -19.59 -0.95 -8.71
CA ILE A 116 -18.68 -2.09 -8.57
C ILE A 116 -18.09 -2.13 -7.16
N THR A 117 -17.62 -0.99 -6.63
CA THR A 117 -17.10 -0.92 -5.24
C THR A 117 -18.13 -1.45 -4.25
N ARG A 118 -19.40 -1.04 -4.37
CA ARG A 118 -20.48 -1.52 -3.49
C ARG A 118 -20.71 -3.03 -3.61
N ARG A 119 -20.53 -3.63 -4.79
CA ARG A 119 -20.60 -5.09 -4.97
C ARG A 119 -19.42 -5.79 -4.29
N VAL A 120 -18.20 -5.27 -4.45
CA VAL A 120 -17.00 -5.79 -3.78
C VAL A 120 -17.15 -5.72 -2.25
N VAL A 121 -17.55 -4.55 -1.71
CA VAL A 121 -17.83 -4.35 -0.28
C VAL A 121 -18.88 -5.34 0.23
N ARG A 122 -19.97 -5.56 -0.52
CA ARG A 122 -21.03 -6.49 -0.13
C ARG A 122 -20.50 -7.93 0.02
N VAL A 123 -19.69 -8.40 -0.93
CA VAL A 123 -19.14 -9.75 -0.89
C VAL A 123 -18.09 -9.88 0.22
N ALA A 124 -17.17 -8.92 0.32
CA ALA A 124 -16.12 -8.92 1.34
C ALA A 124 -16.68 -8.86 2.77
N ARG A 125 -17.80 -8.15 2.97
CA ARG A 125 -18.49 -8.07 4.26
C ARG A 125 -18.97 -9.43 4.76
N ALA A 126 -19.36 -10.36 3.87
CA ALA A 126 -19.74 -11.71 4.26
C ALA A 126 -18.58 -12.51 4.88
N ALA A 127 -17.34 -12.13 4.57
CA ALA A 127 -16.11 -12.71 5.13
C ALA A 127 -15.45 -11.80 6.19
N SER A 128 -16.11 -10.72 6.61
CA SER A 128 -15.54 -9.70 7.52
C SER A 128 -14.20 -9.09 7.03
N VAL A 129 -13.97 -9.07 5.72
CA VAL A 129 -12.76 -8.50 5.11
C VAL A 129 -13.02 -7.04 4.70
N PRO A 130 -12.20 -6.08 5.15
CA PRO A 130 -12.35 -4.68 4.78
C PRO A 130 -11.93 -4.41 3.33
N VAL A 131 -12.53 -3.40 2.73
CA VAL A 131 -12.27 -2.99 1.34
C VAL A 131 -11.79 -1.54 1.28
N GLU A 132 -10.60 -1.36 0.72
CA GLU A 132 -10.08 -0.09 0.22
C GLU A 132 -10.67 0.20 -1.16
N ALA A 133 -11.02 1.45 -1.42
CA ALA A 133 -11.45 1.91 -2.74
C ALA A 133 -10.65 3.16 -3.15
N GLU A 134 -10.61 3.45 -4.45
CA GLU A 134 -9.91 4.64 -4.98
C GLU A 134 -10.89 5.61 -5.65
N LEU A 135 -10.72 6.91 -5.34
CA LEU A 135 -11.40 8.01 -6.00
C LEU A 135 -10.41 9.12 -6.36
N GLY A 136 -10.60 9.74 -7.53
CA GLY A 136 -9.52 10.48 -8.20
C GLY A 136 -8.60 9.50 -8.92
N ARG A 137 -7.49 9.97 -9.47
CA ARG A 137 -6.54 9.10 -10.18
C ARG A 137 -5.10 9.51 -9.89
N VAL A 138 -4.32 8.56 -9.36
CA VAL A 138 -2.86 8.73 -9.31
C VAL A 138 -2.29 8.38 -10.69
N LEU A 139 -1.84 9.41 -11.41
CA LEU A 139 -1.31 9.27 -12.76
C LEU A 139 0.07 8.59 -12.76
N ASN A 140 0.50 8.10 -13.92
CA ASN A 140 1.86 7.57 -14.08
C ASN A 140 2.88 8.70 -14.24
N ASN A 141 4.16 8.38 -14.02
CA ASN A 141 5.26 9.30 -14.31
C ASN A 141 5.18 9.83 -15.76
N GLY A 142 5.42 11.12 -15.95
CA GLY A 142 5.29 11.83 -17.23
C GLY A 142 4.03 12.70 -17.38
N ALA A 143 3.08 12.65 -16.44
CA ALA A 143 1.93 13.55 -16.42
C ALA A 143 2.32 15.00 -16.10
N THR A 144 1.66 15.96 -16.74
CA THR A 144 1.84 17.40 -16.48
C THR A 144 1.20 17.82 -15.16
N PRO A 145 1.66 18.91 -14.52
CA PRO A 145 1.03 19.42 -13.30
C PRO A 145 -0.48 19.70 -13.44
N ARG A 146 -0.92 20.13 -14.62
CA ARG A 146 -2.34 20.38 -14.91
C ARG A 146 -3.15 19.09 -14.94
N GLU A 147 -2.63 18.03 -15.54
CA GLU A 147 -3.29 16.71 -15.56
C GLU A 147 -3.38 16.12 -14.16
N VAL A 148 -2.30 16.23 -13.37
CA VAL A 148 -2.29 15.78 -11.98
C VAL A 148 -3.35 16.53 -11.16
N ALA A 149 -3.42 17.86 -11.27
CA ALA A 149 -4.42 18.67 -10.58
C ALA A 149 -5.87 18.30 -10.98
N ALA A 150 -6.11 18.05 -12.27
CA ALA A 150 -7.42 17.65 -12.78
C ALA A 150 -7.83 16.23 -12.34
N ALA A 151 -6.86 15.37 -12.04
CA ALA A 151 -7.07 14.01 -11.56
C ALA A 151 -7.26 13.90 -10.04
N MET A 152 -7.05 14.99 -9.29
CA MET A 152 -7.16 14.97 -7.83
C MET A 152 -8.59 14.72 -7.34
N THR A 153 -8.70 14.07 -6.18
CA THR A 153 -9.98 13.74 -5.57
C THR A 153 -10.74 14.99 -5.14
N ASP A 154 -12.01 15.11 -5.55
CA ASP A 154 -12.90 16.15 -5.02
C ASP A 154 -13.41 15.79 -3.60
N PRO A 155 -13.27 16.69 -2.60
CA PRO A 155 -13.70 16.39 -1.23
C PRO A 155 -15.20 16.14 -1.04
N ARG A 156 -16.07 16.72 -1.86
CA ARG A 156 -17.52 16.50 -1.78
C ARG A 156 -17.86 15.15 -2.40
N GLN A 157 -17.26 14.84 -3.55
CA GLN A 157 -17.42 13.55 -4.21
C GLN A 157 -16.90 12.40 -3.34
N ALA A 158 -15.81 12.58 -2.61
CA ALA A 158 -15.30 11.59 -1.67
C ALA A 158 -16.32 11.24 -0.57
N ALA A 159 -17.03 12.23 -0.04
CA ALA A 159 -18.06 12.02 0.98
C ALA A 159 -19.25 11.20 0.43
N ASP A 160 -19.74 11.57 -0.75
CA ASP A 160 -20.80 10.82 -1.46
C ASP A 160 -20.35 9.39 -1.76
N PHE A 161 -19.14 9.22 -2.27
CA PHE A 161 -18.59 7.93 -2.64
C PHE A 161 -18.51 6.98 -1.45
N VAL A 162 -17.98 7.44 -0.32
CA VAL A 162 -17.89 6.63 0.92
C VAL A 162 -19.28 6.28 1.44
N ALA A 163 -20.22 7.23 1.46
CA ALA A 163 -21.58 6.98 1.91
C ALA A 163 -22.31 5.93 1.05
N ARG A 164 -22.11 5.97 -0.28
CA ARG A 164 -22.80 5.08 -1.23
C ARG A 164 -22.15 3.69 -1.35
N THR A 165 -20.85 3.59 -1.14
CA THR A 165 -20.10 2.33 -1.28
C THR A 165 -19.95 1.59 0.04
N GLY A 166 -19.77 2.31 1.14
CA GLY A 166 -19.45 1.75 2.46
C GLY A 166 -18.05 1.12 2.53
N CYS A 167 -17.09 1.61 1.73
CA CYS A 167 -15.69 1.19 1.83
C CYS A 167 -15.08 1.53 3.21
N ASP A 168 -14.07 0.79 3.60
CA ASP A 168 -13.42 0.87 4.93
C ASP A 168 -12.25 1.86 4.96
N SER A 169 -11.62 2.06 3.81
CA SER A 169 -10.57 3.06 3.60
C SER A 169 -10.66 3.64 2.19
N LEU A 170 -10.18 4.87 2.01
CA LEU A 170 -10.23 5.57 0.73
C LEU A 170 -8.83 6.01 0.29
N ALA A 171 -8.37 5.45 -0.83
CA ALA A 171 -7.23 5.96 -1.58
C ALA A 171 -7.64 7.22 -2.33
N VAL A 172 -6.82 8.27 -2.17
CA VAL A 172 -7.10 9.61 -2.71
C VAL A 172 -5.92 10.13 -3.52
N ALA A 173 -6.22 10.76 -4.65
CA ALA A 173 -5.27 11.49 -5.45
C ALA A 173 -5.13 12.92 -4.91
N ALA A 174 -3.94 13.25 -4.41
CA ALA A 174 -3.65 14.54 -3.80
C ALA A 174 -2.31 15.13 -4.28
N GLY A 175 -1.87 14.83 -5.51
CA GLY A 175 -0.67 15.42 -6.11
C GLY A 175 0.51 14.48 -6.33
N SER A 176 0.45 13.24 -5.82
CA SER A 176 1.44 12.21 -6.15
C SER A 176 1.19 11.60 -7.54
N VAL A 177 2.24 11.01 -8.11
CA VAL A 177 2.18 10.14 -9.29
C VAL A 177 2.86 8.80 -8.99
N HIS A 178 2.53 7.76 -9.76
CA HIS A 178 3.17 6.45 -9.65
C HIS A 178 4.58 6.44 -10.23
N ALA A 179 5.41 5.54 -9.71
CA ALA A 179 6.77 5.29 -10.20
C ALA A 179 7.69 6.53 -10.20
N MET A 180 7.47 7.46 -9.28
CA MET A 180 8.38 8.57 -9.07
C MET A 180 9.77 8.08 -8.65
N THR A 181 10.79 8.59 -9.31
CA THR A 181 12.19 8.26 -9.05
C THR A 181 12.92 9.32 -8.23
N GLY A 182 12.37 10.53 -8.10
CA GLY A 182 12.93 11.63 -7.29
C GLY A 182 11.98 12.08 -6.19
N SER A 183 12.54 12.48 -5.05
CA SER A 183 11.82 12.94 -3.84
C SER A 183 11.56 14.44 -3.86
N SER A 184 10.70 14.91 -4.76
CA SER A 184 10.41 16.34 -4.93
C SER A 184 8.93 16.68 -5.05
N ALA A 185 8.02 15.70 -4.98
CA ALA A 185 6.58 15.99 -5.03
C ALA A 185 6.06 16.47 -3.68
N GLU A 186 5.20 17.47 -3.77
CA GLU A 186 4.41 17.99 -2.65
C GLU A 186 2.94 17.61 -2.84
N LEU A 187 2.30 17.23 -1.73
CA LEU A 187 0.89 16.87 -1.70
C LEU A 187 0.02 18.11 -1.42
N ASP A 188 -1.20 18.09 -1.93
CA ASP A 188 -2.27 19.02 -1.57
C ASP A 188 -2.83 18.64 -0.19
N VAL A 189 -2.13 19.06 0.86
CA VAL A 189 -2.47 18.73 2.26
C VAL A 189 -3.81 19.34 2.67
N ASP A 190 -4.19 20.50 2.13
CA ASP A 190 -5.47 21.13 2.44
C ASP A 190 -6.65 20.33 1.86
N ARG A 191 -6.49 19.77 0.66
CA ARG A 191 -7.44 18.82 0.10
C ARG A 191 -7.54 17.56 0.96
N LEU A 192 -6.42 16.99 1.41
CA LEU A 192 -6.43 15.83 2.31
C LEU A 192 -7.21 16.13 3.60
N ARG A 193 -6.97 17.29 4.23
CA ARG A 193 -7.74 17.72 5.41
C ARG A 193 -9.22 17.88 5.11
N ALA A 194 -9.54 18.47 3.95
CA ALA A 194 -10.92 18.67 3.52
C ALA A 194 -11.66 17.35 3.29
N ILE A 195 -11.00 16.34 2.71
CA ILE A 195 -11.55 14.98 2.53
C ILE A 195 -11.72 14.30 3.88
N SER A 196 -10.65 14.26 4.69
CA SER A 196 -10.61 13.57 5.99
C SER A 196 -11.74 14.00 6.93
N ARG A 197 -12.03 15.31 6.99
CA ARG A 197 -13.15 15.88 7.77
C ARG A 197 -14.54 15.43 7.32
N ARG A 198 -14.69 14.99 6.06
CA ARG A 198 -15.98 14.66 5.45
C ARG A 198 -16.26 13.16 5.40
N VAL A 199 -15.24 12.34 5.17
CA VAL A 199 -15.44 10.90 4.92
C VAL A 199 -15.50 10.07 6.20
N GLY A 200 -14.86 10.52 7.28
CA GLY A 200 -14.94 9.82 8.55
C GLY A 200 -14.27 8.43 8.59
N ILE A 201 -13.51 8.04 7.55
CA ILE A 201 -12.75 6.78 7.45
C ILE A 201 -11.25 7.05 7.20
N PRO A 202 -10.35 6.08 7.44
CA PRO A 202 -8.92 6.22 7.13
C PRO A 202 -8.63 6.56 5.66
N LEU A 203 -7.75 7.54 5.43
CA LEU A 203 -7.25 7.85 4.08
C LEU A 203 -5.99 7.06 3.76
N VAL A 204 -5.80 6.77 2.48
CA VAL A 204 -4.67 6.01 1.95
C VAL A 204 -3.94 6.83 0.90
N LEU A 205 -2.61 6.88 1.01
CA LEU A 205 -1.73 7.56 0.07
C LEU A 205 -1.04 6.56 -0.84
N HIS A 206 -1.32 6.67 -2.13
CA HIS A 206 -0.65 5.95 -3.21
C HIS A 206 0.46 6.79 -3.83
N GLY A 207 1.39 6.15 -4.54
CA GLY A 207 2.48 6.85 -5.24
C GLY A 207 3.45 7.62 -4.34
N ALA A 208 3.61 7.24 -3.07
CA ALA A 208 4.37 8.02 -2.09
C ALA A 208 5.91 7.95 -2.23
N SER A 209 6.44 7.13 -3.14
CA SER A 209 7.89 6.88 -3.25
C SER A 209 8.72 8.13 -3.60
N GLY A 210 8.14 9.11 -4.29
CA GLY A 210 8.80 10.38 -4.64
C GLY A 210 8.22 11.62 -3.94
N VAL A 211 7.38 11.42 -2.93
CA VAL A 211 6.86 12.50 -2.10
C VAL A 211 7.89 12.83 -1.03
N THR A 212 8.09 14.12 -0.73
CA THR A 212 9.03 14.53 0.31
C THR A 212 8.58 14.00 1.68
N ASP A 213 9.53 13.65 2.55
CA ASP A 213 9.20 13.13 3.88
C ASP A 213 8.38 14.15 4.69
N ALA A 214 8.66 15.45 4.53
CA ALA A 214 7.88 16.52 5.13
C ALA A 214 6.41 16.53 4.65
N SER A 215 6.17 16.35 3.35
CA SER A 215 4.81 16.27 2.80
C SER A 215 4.07 15.01 3.25
N VAL A 216 4.77 13.87 3.36
CA VAL A 216 4.19 12.64 3.92
C VAL A 216 3.76 12.86 5.38
N LEU A 217 4.61 13.46 6.21
CA LEU A 217 4.28 13.79 7.59
C LEU A 217 3.08 14.74 7.69
N ALA A 218 3.01 15.74 6.80
CA ALA A 218 1.88 16.66 6.73
C ALA A 218 0.58 15.96 6.30
N ALA A 219 0.66 15.02 5.35
CA ALA A 219 -0.46 14.19 4.92
C ALA A 219 -0.96 13.26 6.03
N MET A 220 -0.06 12.68 6.83
CA MET A 220 -0.40 11.89 8.02
C MET A 220 -1.16 12.75 9.03
N ALA A 221 -0.68 13.97 9.32
CA ALA A 221 -1.37 14.92 10.18
C ALA A 221 -2.75 15.33 9.62
N ALA A 222 -2.97 15.22 8.31
CA ALA A 222 -4.25 15.47 7.66
C ALA A 222 -5.23 14.28 7.68
N GLY A 223 -4.79 13.09 8.10
CA GLY A 223 -5.63 11.89 8.24
C GLY A 223 -5.24 10.70 7.36
N VAL A 224 -4.10 10.75 6.68
CA VAL A 224 -3.53 9.57 6.00
C VAL A 224 -3.05 8.57 7.04
N CYS A 225 -3.53 7.33 6.93
CA CYS A 225 -3.28 6.25 7.88
C CYS A 225 -2.59 5.03 7.23
N LYS A 226 -2.51 4.99 5.89
CA LYS A 226 -1.80 3.97 5.10
C LYS A 226 -1.00 4.65 4.01
N VAL A 227 0.25 4.25 3.84
CA VAL A 227 1.13 4.79 2.80
C VAL A 227 1.71 3.64 1.99
N ASN A 228 1.40 3.61 0.69
CA ASN A 228 1.89 2.58 -0.23
C ASN A 228 3.31 2.94 -0.70
N VAL A 229 4.23 1.98 -0.60
CA VAL A 229 5.63 2.12 -1.03
C VAL A 229 6.05 0.90 -1.84
N ALA A 230 6.38 1.13 -3.11
CA ALA A 230 6.78 0.08 -4.04
C ALA A 230 8.12 0.43 -4.72
N THR A 231 8.11 1.48 -5.55
CA THR A 231 9.25 1.88 -6.40
C THR A 231 10.52 2.12 -5.59
N TYR A 232 10.40 2.80 -4.45
CA TYR A 232 11.54 3.05 -3.56
C TYR A 232 12.23 1.76 -3.10
N LEU A 233 11.49 0.68 -2.83
CA LEU A 233 12.08 -0.60 -2.43
C LEU A 233 12.72 -1.31 -3.61
N LYS A 234 12.03 -1.36 -4.76
CA LYS A 234 12.52 -2.00 -5.99
C LYS A 234 13.82 -1.36 -6.49
N GLN A 235 13.93 -0.03 -6.40
CA GLN A 235 15.16 0.69 -6.72
C GLN A 235 16.34 0.19 -5.87
N GLY A 236 16.14 0.03 -4.55
CA GLY A 236 17.20 -0.42 -3.64
C GLY A 236 17.64 -1.85 -3.93
N PHE A 237 16.67 -2.71 -4.22
CA PHE A 237 16.95 -4.08 -4.62
C PHE A 237 17.77 -4.12 -5.92
N VAL A 238 17.33 -3.43 -6.98
CA VAL A 238 17.98 -3.45 -8.30
C VAL A 238 19.35 -2.76 -8.28
N GLU A 239 19.50 -1.65 -7.57
CA GLU A 239 20.79 -0.95 -7.41
C GLU A 239 21.83 -1.83 -6.72
N SER A 240 21.44 -2.49 -5.63
CA SER A 240 22.32 -3.40 -4.89
C SER A 240 22.66 -4.65 -5.71
N LEU A 241 21.69 -5.22 -6.43
CA LEU A 241 21.92 -6.35 -7.32
C LEU A 241 22.91 -5.99 -8.43
N ARG A 242 22.76 -4.81 -9.06
CA ARG A 242 23.68 -4.33 -10.10
C ARG A 242 25.10 -4.16 -9.55
N ALA A 243 25.23 -3.60 -8.35
CA ALA A 243 26.53 -3.43 -7.70
C ALA A 243 27.19 -4.78 -7.37
N ALA A 244 26.41 -5.74 -6.85
CA ALA A 244 26.90 -7.09 -6.53
C ALA A 244 27.37 -7.84 -7.78
N MET A 245 26.59 -7.78 -8.88
CA MET A 245 26.98 -8.40 -10.15
C MET A 245 28.22 -7.75 -10.77
N ALA A 246 28.38 -6.43 -10.65
CA ALA A 246 29.58 -5.75 -11.12
C ALA A 246 30.83 -6.11 -10.29
N ALA A 247 30.67 -6.30 -8.98
CA ALA A 247 31.76 -6.71 -8.10
C ALA A 247 32.13 -8.20 -8.23
N HIS A 248 31.16 -9.04 -8.59
CA HIS A 248 31.30 -10.50 -8.68
C HIS A 248 30.69 -11.04 -10.00
N PRO A 249 31.30 -10.76 -11.16
CA PRO A 249 30.73 -11.09 -12.47
C PRO A 249 30.59 -12.59 -12.74
N ASP A 250 31.42 -13.42 -12.09
CA ASP A 250 31.41 -14.88 -12.23
C ASP A 250 30.59 -15.59 -11.14
N GLU A 251 29.89 -14.84 -10.27
CA GLU A 251 29.08 -15.42 -9.20
C GLU A 251 27.80 -16.05 -9.76
N VAL A 252 27.67 -17.36 -9.55
CA VAL A 252 26.53 -18.16 -10.02
C VAL A 252 25.55 -18.50 -8.91
N ASP A 253 25.99 -18.42 -7.65
CA ASP A 253 25.10 -18.57 -6.50
C ASP A 253 24.31 -17.27 -6.32
N PHE A 254 23.13 -17.21 -6.93
CA PHE A 254 22.25 -16.04 -6.88
C PHE A 254 21.92 -15.60 -5.46
N ARG A 255 22.01 -16.47 -4.45
CA ARG A 255 21.76 -16.11 -3.04
C ARG A 255 22.80 -15.10 -2.54
N ARG A 256 24.04 -15.16 -3.04
CA ARG A 256 25.10 -14.19 -2.71
C ARG A 256 24.87 -12.83 -3.38
N LEU A 257 24.11 -12.79 -4.47
CA LEU A 257 23.68 -11.55 -5.13
C LEU A 257 22.40 -10.97 -4.51
N PHE A 258 21.48 -11.83 -4.09
CA PHE A 258 20.16 -11.45 -3.57
C PHE A 258 20.20 -11.07 -2.10
N ALA A 259 21.07 -11.68 -1.29
CA ALA A 259 21.26 -11.32 0.12
C ALA A 259 21.58 -9.83 0.33
N PRO A 260 22.60 -9.23 -0.32
CA PRO A 260 22.85 -7.80 -0.18
C PRO A 260 21.70 -6.94 -0.70
N ALA A 261 21.02 -7.37 -1.79
CA ALA A 261 19.85 -6.66 -2.30
C ALA A 261 18.68 -6.64 -1.30
N ARG A 262 18.48 -7.74 -0.59
CA ARG A 262 17.50 -7.84 0.51
C ARG A 262 17.88 -6.90 1.66
N GLU A 263 19.14 -6.86 2.08
CA GLU A 263 19.59 -5.93 3.13
C GLU A 263 19.40 -4.45 2.72
N ALA A 264 19.63 -4.10 1.46
CA ALA A 264 19.34 -2.76 0.95
C ALA A 264 17.85 -2.41 1.04
N VAL A 265 16.95 -3.37 0.78
CA VAL A 265 15.51 -3.20 0.97
C VAL A 265 15.16 -3.05 2.45
N LYS A 266 15.77 -3.85 3.33
CA LYS A 266 15.55 -3.76 4.78
C LYS A 266 15.86 -2.37 5.32
N GLU A 267 16.96 -1.76 4.89
CA GLU A 267 17.29 -0.40 5.33
C GLU A 267 16.25 0.63 4.88
N ARG A 268 15.80 0.54 3.63
CA ARG A 268 14.74 1.42 3.10
C ARG A 268 13.40 1.25 3.83
N LEU A 269 13.07 0.02 4.23
CA LEU A 269 11.89 -0.28 5.04
C LEU A 269 11.99 0.37 6.42
N ARG A 270 13.13 0.27 7.11
CA ARG A 270 13.34 0.90 8.43
C ARG A 270 13.13 2.41 8.36
N VAL A 271 13.70 3.06 7.36
CA VAL A 271 13.52 4.50 7.12
C VAL A 271 12.04 4.85 7.02
N LYS A 272 11.27 4.12 6.19
CA LYS A 272 9.85 4.43 5.98
C LYS A 272 8.96 4.06 7.17
N MET A 273 9.18 2.92 7.84
CA MET A 273 8.41 2.57 9.04
C MET A 273 8.59 3.58 10.18
N ARG A 274 9.82 4.07 10.38
CA ARG A 274 10.12 5.12 11.37
C ARG A 274 9.51 6.46 10.98
N LEU A 275 9.64 6.86 9.70
CA LEU A 275 9.00 8.07 9.18
C LEU A 275 7.49 8.06 9.39
N PHE A 276 6.84 6.92 9.16
CA PHE A 276 5.39 6.79 9.32
C PHE A 276 4.94 6.71 10.79
N GLY A 277 5.87 6.66 11.74
CA GLY A 277 5.56 6.56 13.17
C GLY A 277 4.98 5.19 13.58
N ALA A 278 5.19 4.16 12.76
CA ALA A 278 4.67 2.80 12.99
C ALA A 278 5.56 1.95 13.91
N SER A 279 6.85 2.28 14.04
CA SER A 279 7.77 1.56 14.95
C SER A 279 7.23 1.56 16.39
N GLY A 280 7.26 0.39 17.03
CA GLY A 280 6.74 0.17 18.37
C GLY A 280 5.21 0.08 18.49
N ARG A 281 4.46 0.12 17.38
CA ARG A 281 2.98 0.10 17.38
C ARG A 281 2.35 -1.28 17.22
N ALA A 282 3.12 -2.37 17.22
CA ALA A 282 2.60 -3.72 16.98
C ALA A 282 1.47 -4.16 17.94
N ASN A 283 1.49 -3.70 19.19
CA ASN A 283 0.55 -4.14 20.23
C ASN A 283 -0.37 -3.02 20.76
N GLY A 284 -0.27 -1.81 20.20
CA GLY A 284 -0.96 -0.61 20.68
C GLY A 284 -2.26 -0.28 19.94
#